data_AF-A0A1L9VBM2-F1
#
_entry.id   AF-A0A1L9VBM2-F1
#
_cell.length_a   1.000
_cell.length_b   1.000
_cell.length_c   1.000
_cell.angle_alpha   90.00
_cell.angle_beta   90.00
_cell.angle_gamma   90.00
#
_symmetry.space_group_name_H-M   'P 1'
#
loop_
_entity.id
_entity.type
_entity.pdbx_description
1 polymer ?
#
loop_
_entity_poly.entity_id
_entity_poly.type
_entity_poly.pdbx_seq_one_letter_code
_entity_poly.pdbx_strand_id
1 'polypeptide(L)'
;MRRIKEQDGDALDLAMGVLLWITCAKRQLTTSELQHALAVEQGAPELDKENIPQIEDMVSVCAGLVVVDEESNIIHLVHYTTQDYFEVRKKYWFPDAESNSTIICITYLSFNTFESGPCLSNKEFVA
;
A
#
# COMPACT_ATOMS: atom_id res chain seq x y z
N MET A 1 -11.39 -10.55 8.00
CA MET A 1 -12.00 -9.39 8.68
C MET A 1 -12.10 -9.52 10.20
N ARG A 2 -12.83 -10.50 10.80
CA ARG A 2 -12.91 -10.60 12.28
C ARG A 2 -11.52 -10.68 12.93
N ARG A 3 -10.70 -11.65 12.49
CA ARG A 3 -9.29 -11.84 12.91
C ARG A 3 -8.38 -10.63 12.66
N ILE A 4 -8.76 -9.71 11.77
CA ILE A 4 -8.00 -8.48 11.51
C ILE A 4 -8.36 -7.43 12.56
N LYS A 5 -9.66 -7.25 12.80
CA LYS A 5 -10.19 -6.29 13.79
C LYS A 5 -9.86 -6.60 15.25
N GLU A 6 -9.43 -7.83 15.54
CA GLU A 6 -9.05 -8.29 16.88
C GLU A 6 -7.55 -8.13 17.17
N GLN A 7 -6.76 -7.65 16.20
CA GLN A 7 -5.33 -7.36 16.37
C GLN A 7 -5.11 -6.06 17.16
N ASP A 8 -3.87 -5.81 17.57
CA ASP A 8 -3.49 -4.50 18.13
C ASP A 8 -3.62 -3.38 17.09
N GLY A 9 -3.48 -2.13 17.55
CA GLY A 9 -3.72 -0.94 16.72
C GLY A 9 -2.82 -0.89 15.50
N ASP A 10 -1.52 -1.07 15.67
CA ASP A 10 -0.54 -0.95 14.61
C ASP A 10 -0.71 -2.07 13.55
N ALA A 11 -0.95 -3.31 13.99
CA ALA A 11 -1.19 -4.42 13.07
C ALA A 11 -2.54 -4.30 12.35
N LEU A 12 -3.57 -3.78 13.02
CA LEU A 12 -4.86 -3.47 12.39
C LEU A 12 -4.70 -2.38 11.32
N ASP A 13 -3.98 -1.31 11.62
CA ASP A 13 -3.77 -0.20 10.70
C ASP A 13 -2.97 -0.65 9.46
N LEU A 14 -1.91 -1.44 9.68
CA LEU A 14 -1.15 -2.05 8.59
C LEU A 14 -2.03 -2.96 7.71
N ALA A 15 -2.81 -3.85 8.32
CA ALA A 15 -3.69 -4.76 7.59
C ALA A 15 -4.76 -4.01 6.78
N MET A 16 -5.33 -2.95 7.35
CA MET A 16 -6.32 -2.12 6.67
C MET A 16 -5.70 -1.33 5.51
N GLY A 17 -4.48 -0.80 5.69
CA GLY A 17 -3.72 -0.15 4.63
C GLY A 17 -3.42 -1.08 3.46
N VAL A 18 -2.92 -2.29 3.73
CA VAL A 18 -2.65 -3.31 2.70
C VAL A 18 -3.92 -3.64 1.91
N LEU A 19 -5.02 -3.94 2.60
CA LEU A 19 -6.29 -4.28 1.95
C LEU A 19 -6.88 -3.11 1.16
N LEU A 20 -6.74 -1.87 1.66
CA LEU A 20 -7.19 -0.67 0.98
C LEU A 20 -6.49 -0.53 -0.37
N TRP A 21 -5.15 -0.61 -0.40
CA TRP A 21 -4.39 -0.43 -1.63
C TRP A 21 -4.63 -1.55 -2.63
N ILE A 22 -4.66 -2.82 -2.20
CA ILE A 22 -4.93 -3.94 -3.11
C ILE A 22 -6.34 -3.84 -3.72
N THR A 23 -7.32 -3.38 -2.95
CA THR A 23 -8.72 -3.26 -3.41
C THR A 23 -8.96 -2.00 -4.25
N CYS A 24 -8.29 -0.89 -3.91
CA CYS A 24 -8.62 0.42 -4.45
C CYS A 24 -7.70 0.88 -5.58
N ALA A 25 -6.50 0.29 -5.71
CA ALA A 25 -5.60 0.59 -6.82
C ALA A 25 -6.22 0.23 -8.18
N LYS A 26 -5.90 1.04 -9.19
CA LYS A 26 -6.41 0.84 -10.57
C LYS A 26 -5.78 -0.37 -11.28
N ARG A 27 -4.62 -0.82 -10.79
CA ARG A 27 -3.91 -2.01 -11.26
C ARG A 27 -3.32 -2.74 -10.06
N GLN A 28 -2.91 -3.98 -10.28
CA GLN A 28 -2.14 -4.72 -9.28
C GLN A 28 -0.82 -3.99 -9.00
N LEU A 29 -0.44 -4.01 -7.72
CA LEU A 29 0.77 -3.38 -7.21
C LEU A 29 1.84 -4.44 -6.96
N THR A 30 3.09 -4.06 -7.15
CA THR A 30 4.20 -4.83 -6.63
C THR A 30 4.31 -4.66 -5.10
N THR A 31 5.00 -5.57 -4.43
CA THR A 31 5.29 -5.45 -2.99
C THR A 31 6.00 -4.15 -2.65
N SER A 32 7.01 -3.76 -3.43
CA SER A 32 7.76 -2.51 -3.23
C SER A 32 6.89 -1.26 -3.39
N GLU A 33 6.02 -1.22 -4.40
CA GLU A 33 5.09 -0.10 -4.58
C GLU A 33 4.16 0.06 -3.38
N LEU A 34 3.63 -1.05 -2.86
CA LEU A 34 2.76 -1.03 -1.70
C LEU A 34 3.50 -0.67 -0.41
N GLN A 35 4.70 -1.23 -0.20
CA GLN A 35 5.58 -0.90 0.92
C GLN A 35 5.85 0.60 1.00
N HIS A 36 6.19 1.21 -0.13
CA HIS A 36 6.40 2.66 -0.20
C HIS A 36 5.12 3.43 0.11
N ALA A 37 3.98 3.02 -0.45
CA ALA A 37 2.71 3.68 -0.21
C ALA A 37 2.25 3.60 1.26
N LEU A 38 2.60 2.52 1.97
CA LEU A 38 2.30 2.35 3.40
C LEU A 38 3.24 3.14 4.31
N ALA A 39 4.47 3.42 3.85
CA ALA A 39 5.48 4.16 4.62
C ALA A 39 5.36 5.68 4.49
N VAL A 40 4.46 6.20 3.66
CA VAL A 40 4.26 7.65 3.49
C VAL A 40 3.54 8.24 4.69
N GLU A 41 4.20 9.17 5.37
CA GLU A 41 3.58 10.01 6.38
C GLU A 41 3.17 11.37 5.79
N GLN A 42 1.91 11.77 6.00
CA GLN A 42 1.40 13.02 5.46
C GLN A 42 2.21 14.23 5.96
N GLY A 43 2.73 15.02 5.03
CA GLY A 43 3.53 16.22 5.33
C GLY A 43 5.01 15.96 5.58
N ALA A 44 5.47 14.70 5.53
CA ALA A 44 6.88 14.38 5.57
C ALA A 44 7.59 14.85 4.28
N PRO A 45 8.82 15.40 4.38
CA PRO A 45 9.57 15.86 3.22
C PRO A 45 10.30 14.73 2.47
N GLU A 46 10.38 13.54 3.06
CA GLU A 46 11.04 12.37 2.51
C GLU A 46 10.39 11.08 3.02
N LEU A 47 10.67 9.96 2.35
CA LEU A 47 10.22 8.64 2.77
C LEU A 47 11.08 8.15 3.94
N ASP A 48 10.47 7.89 5.10
CA ASP A 48 11.16 7.23 6.19
C ASP A 48 11.34 5.74 5.87
N LYS A 49 12.60 5.32 5.73
CA LYS A 49 12.95 3.93 5.43
C LYS A 49 12.67 2.99 6.59
N GLU A 50 12.66 3.50 7.83
CA GLU A 50 12.35 2.71 9.02
C GLU A 50 10.85 2.38 9.11
N ASN A 51 10.00 3.18 8.44
CA ASN A 51 8.56 2.95 8.34
C ASN A 51 8.16 1.98 7.21
N ILE A 52 9.11 1.48 6.42
CA ILE A 52 8.83 0.52 5.37
C ILE A 52 8.50 -0.85 5.99
N PRO A 53 7.24 -1.34 5.88
CA PRO A 53 6.86 -2.60 6.52
C PRO A 53 7.52 -3.78 5.81
N GLN A 54 7.84 -4.84 6.55
CA GLN A 54 8.31 -6.09 5.96
C GLN A 54 7.16 -6.79 5.22
N ILE A 55 7.48 -7.48 4.13
CA ILE A 55 6.48 -8.15 3.29
C ILE A 55 5.76 -9.24 4.09
N GLU A 56 6.51 -9.96 4.93
CA GLU A 56 6.01 -11.02 5.79
C GLU A 56 4.98 -10.49 6.78
N ASP A 57 5.21 -9.29 7.35
CA ASP A 57 4.29 -8.64 8.26
C ASP A 57 3.01 -8.23 7.53
N MET A 58 3.12 -7.62 6.36
CA MET A 58 1.97 -7.24 5.51
C MET A 58 1.05 -8.43 5.21
N VAL A 59 1.63 -9.60 4.89
CA VAL A 59 0.87 -10.82 4.63
C VAL A 59 0.28 -11.41 5.91
N SER A 60 1.07 -11.44 6.99
CA SER A 60 0.69 -12.01 8.29
C SER A 60 -0.52 -11.30 8.90
N VAL A 61 -0.48 -9.96 8.98
CA VAL A 61 -1.56 -9.16 9.57
C VAL A 61 -2.86 -9.26 8.78
N CYS A 62 -2.80 -9.55 7.48
CA CYS A 62 -3.99 -9.78 6.65
C CYS A 62 -4.66 -11.15 6.87
N ALA A 63 -4.18 -11.97 7.80
CA ALA A 63 -4.83 -13.19 8.27
C ALA A 63 -5.19 -14.20 7.16
N GLY A 64 -4.37 -14.27 6.11
CA GLY A 64 -4.54 -15.17 4.96
C GLY A 64 -5.47 -14.66 3.85
N LEU A 65 -5.85 -13.37 3.88
CA LEU A 65 -6.60 -12.75 2.79
C LEU A 65 -5.72 -12.28 1.63
N VAL A 66 -4.42 -12.13 1.88
CA VAL A 66 -3.44 -11.59 0.95
C VAL A 66 -2.34 -12.61 0.74
N VAL A 67 -1.83 -12.67 -0.49
CA VAL A 67 -0.69 -13.50 -0.90
C VAL A 67 0.22 -12.68 -1.81
N VAL A 68 1.48 -13.12 -1.91
CA VAL A 68 2.47 -12.55 -2.82
C VAL A 68 2.82 -13.62 -3.84
N ASP A 69 2.79 -13.25 -5.11
CA ASP A 69 3.32 -14.06 -6.20
C ASP A 69 4.84 -13.84 -6.26
N GLU A 70 5.62 -14.91 -5.99
CA GLU A 70 7.08 -14.84 -5.88
C GLU A 70 7.79 -14.59 -7.22
N GLU A 71 7.17 -14.94 -8.35
CA GLU A 71 7.77 -14.74 -9.68
C GLU A 71 7.63 -13.28 -10.13
N SER A 72 6.47 -12.68 -9.88
CA SER A 72 6.11 -11.33 -10.33
C SER A 72 6.27 -10.25 -9.27
N ASN A 73 6.49 -10.62 -8.00
CA ASN A 73 6.47 -9.73 -6.83
C ASN A 73 5.15 -8.96 -6.69
N ILE A 74 4.05 -9.51 -7.19
CA ILE A 74 2.74 -8.89 -7.10
C ILE A 74 2.05 -9.31 -5.80
N ILE A 75 1.53 -8.34 -5.06
CA ILE A 75 0.71 -8.60 -3.88
C ILE A 75 -0.77 -8.48 -4.23
N HIS A 76 -1.55 -9.52 -3.91
CA HIS A 76 -2.95 -9.58 -4.29
C HIS A 76 -3.79 -10.37 -3.28
N LEU A 77 -5.11 -10.30 -3.44
CA LEU A 77 -6.04 -11.10 -2.64
C LEU A 77 -5.92 -12.59 -3.00
N VAL A 78 -6.01 -13.45 -1.99
CA VAL A 78 -5.78 -14.90 -2.10
C VAL A 78 -6.66 -15.60 -3.15
N HIS A 79 -7.84 -15.06 -3.45
CA HIS A 79 -8.76 -15.66 -4.40
C HIS A 79 -9.69 -14.61 -5.03
N TYR A 80 -10.17 -14.87 -6.25
CA TYR A 80 -11.05 -13.94 -6.97
C TYR A 80 -12.36 -13.64 -6.20
N THR A 81 -12.90 -14.62 -5.47
CA THR A 81 -14.11 -14.39 -4.64
C THR A 81 -13.85 -13.44 -3.47
N THR A 82 -12.61 -13.39 -2.96
CA THR A 82 -12.20 -12.39 -1.97
C THR A 82 -12.16 -11.00 -2.60
N GLN A 83 -11.69 -10.90 -3.84
CA GLN A 83 -11.73 -9.66 -4.62
C GLN A 83 -13.17 -9.19 -4.86
N ASP A 84 -14.06 -10.08 -5.33
CA ASP A 84 -15.48 -9.76 -5.53
C ASP A 84 -16.14 -9.27 -4.23
N TYR A 85 -15.82 -9.91 -3.10
CA TYR A 85 -16.33 -9.51 -1.78
C TYR A 85 -15.94 -8.07 -1.42
N PHE A 86 -14.67 -7.71 -1.62
CA PHE A 86 -14.19 -6.36 -1.30
C PHE A 86 -14.67 -5.33 -2.31
N GLU A 87 -14.80 -5.67 -3.59
CA GLU A 87 -15.27 -4.74 -4.62
C GLU A 87 -16.72 -4.31 -4.36
N VAL A 88 -17.61 -5.28 -4.07
CA VAL A 88 -19.02 -5.01 -3.73
C VAL A 88 -19.14 -4.18 -2.43
N ARG A 89 -18.20 -4.34 -1.50
CA ARG A 89 -18.21 -3.69 -0.18
C ARG A 89 -17.17 -2.58 -0.04
N LYS A 90 -16.62 -2.09 -1.16
CA LYS A 90 -15.48 -1.16 -1.17
C LYS A 90 -15.77 0.10 -0.39
N LYS A 91 -16.93 0.71 -0.60
CA LYS A 91 -17.38 1.91 0.14
C LYS A 91 -17.67 1.67 1.62
N TYR A 92 -18.01 0.44 2.00
CA TYR A 92 -18.24 0.09 3.40
C TYR A 92 -16.93 -0.08 4.16
N TRP A 93 -15.93 -0.72 3.52
CA TRP A 93 -14.64 -0.97 4.14
C TRP A 93 -13.67 0.20 4.04
N PHE A 94 -13.72 0.93 2.92
CA PHE A 94 -12.79 2.00 2.58
C PHE A 94 -13.55 3.23 2.04
N PRO A 95 -14.38 3.89 2.87
CA PRO A 95 -15.18 5.04 2.44
C PRO A 95 -14.31 6.19 1.91
N ASP A 96 -13.15 6.41 2.51
CA ASP A 96 -12.24 7.52 2.20
C ASP A 96 -11.04 7.08 1.34
N ALA A 97 -11.14 5.92 0.66
CA ALA A 97 -10.02 5.34 -0.08
C ALA A 97 -9.39 6.29 -1.09
N GLU A 98 -10.23 7.00 -1.87
CA GLU A 98 -9.75 7.91 -2.92
C GLU A 98 -9.01 9.11 -2.31
N SER A 99 -9.56 9.70 -1.25
CA SER A 99 -8.95 10.82 -0.54
C SER A 99 -7.63 10.42 0.09
N ASN A 100 -7.59 9.30 0.83
CA ASN A 100 -6.37 8.81 1.48
C ASN A 100 -5.28 8.45 0.46
N SER A 101 -5.64 7.70 -0.59
CA SER A 101 -4.69 7.34 -1.65
C SER A 101 -4.16 8.59 -2.37
N THR A 102 -5.00 9.59 -2.59
CA THR A 102 -4.59 10.87 -3.22
C THR A 102 -3.62 11.63 -2.34
N ILE A 103 -3.89 11.74 -1.03
CA ILE A 103 -3.00 12.41 -0.07
C ILE A 103 -1.64 11.71 -0.05
N ILE A 104 -1.60 10.39 0.01
CA ILE A 104 -0.35 9.60 0.01
C ILE A 104 0.42 9.85 -1.30
N CYS A 105 -0.23 9.73 -2.46
CA CYS A 105 0.41 9.96 -3.75
C CYS A 105 0.97 11.38 -3.89
N ILE A 106 0.20 12.41 -3.49
CA ILE A 106 0.65 13.81 -3.55
C ILE A 106 1.83 14.03 -2.62
N THR A 107 1.79 13.50 -1.40
CA THR A 107 2.88 13.59 -0.43
C THR A 107 4.15 12.96 -1.00
N TYR A 108 4.06 11.74 -1.54
CA TYR A 108 5.18 11.05 -2.16
C TYR A 108 5.79 11.85 -3.31
N LEU A 109 4.96 12.38 -4.21
CA LEU A 109 5.42 13.18 -5.35
C LEU A 109 6.00 14.55 -4.94
N SER A 110 5.75 14.97 -3.71
CA SER A 110 6.21 16.23 -3.13
C SER A 110 7.46 16.06 -2.26
N PHE A 111 8.05 14.86 -2.20
CA PHE A 111 9.32 14.64 -1.51
C PHE A 111 10.46 15.46 -2.13
N ASN A 112 11.39 15.90 -1.28
CA ASN A 112 12.53 16.72 -1.66
C ASN A 112 13.39 16.09 -2.77
N THR A 113 13.45 14.74 -2.82
CA THR A 113 14.14 14.01 -3.88
C THR A 113 13.61 14.33 -5.28
N PHE A 114 12.37 14.79 -5.40
CA PHE A 114 11.72 15.16 -6.66
C PHE A 114 11.68 16.68 -6.90
N GLU A 115 12.25 17.50 -6.00
CA GLU A 115 12.21 18.97 -6.09
C GLU A 115 12.87 19.50 -7.37
N SER A 116 13.91 18.82 -7.86
CA SER A 116 14.60 19.16 -9.12
C SER A 116 13.77 18.89 -10.38
N GLY A 117 12.56 18.33 -10.25
CA GLY A 117 11.72 17.92 -11.35
C GLY A 117 12.07 16.53 -11.89
N PRO A 118 11.41 16.11 -13.00
CA PRO A 118 11.59 14.77 -13.55
C PRO A 118 13.00 14.58 -14.13
N CYS A 119 13.58 13.39 -13.94
CA CYS A 119 14.81 13.00 -14.61
C CYS A 119 14.60 12.98 -16.14
N LEU A 120 15.52 13.55 -16.90
CA LEU A 120 15.47 13.55 -18.37
C LEU A 120 16.18 12.34 -18.99
N SER A 121 16.95 11.60 -18.17
CA SER A 121 17.61 10.38 -18.60
C SER A 121 17.86 9.42 -17.43
N ASN A 122 18.04 8.13 -17.72
CA ASN A 122 18.40 7.12 -16.71
C ASN A 122 19.74 7.41 -16.01
N LYS A 123 20.61 8.25 -16.58
CA LYS A 123 21.88 8.64 -15.95
C LYS A 123 21.69 9.65 -14.81
N GLU A 124 20.62 10.44 -14.87
CA GLU A 124 20.26 11.41 -13.83
C GLU A 124 19.47 10.77 -12.68
N PHE A 125 18.96 9.55 -12.89
CA PHE A 125 18.35 8.76 -11.84
C PHE A 125 19.46 8.25 -10.90
N VAL A 126 19.72 8.99 -9.83
CA VAL A 126 20.63 8.57 -8.76
C VAL A 126 19.84 7.68 -7.80
N ALA A 127 20.24 6.41 -7.71
CA ALA A 127 19.70 5.45 -6.75
C ALA A 127 20.35 5.60 -5.37
#